data_AF-A0A3L6RTN2-F1
#
_entry.id   AF-A0A3L6RTN2-F1
#
_cell.length_a   1.000
_cell.length_b   1.000
_cell.length_c   1.000
_cell.angle_alpha   90.00
_cell.angle_beta   90.00
_cell.angle_gamma   90.00
#
_symmetry.space_group_name_H-M   'P 1'
#
loop_
_entity.id
_entity.type
_entity.pdbx_description
1 polymer ?
#
loop_
_entity_poly.entity_id
_entity_poly.type
_entity_poly.pdbx_seq_one_letter_code
_entity_poly.pdbx_strand_id
1 'polypeptide(L)'
;MFFEKHDDYKYNGLAWLFLGVPTSDTLLYKEELEKMKAMAPDNFRLDFAVSREQTNAAGEKMYIQTRMAEYKEELWELLKKDNTYVYMCGLKGMEKGIDDIMVDLAAKDGIDWIEYKKQLKKGEQWNVEVY
;
A
#
# COMPACT_ATOMS: atom_id res chain seq x y z
N MET A 1 5.87 20.43 -5.95
CA MET A 1 5.50 19.58 -4.79
C MET A 1 4.39 18.69 -5.29
N PHE A 2 4.51 17.36 -5.32
CA PHE A 2 3.40 16.45 -5.68
C PHE A 2 2.49 16.96 -6.81
N PHE A 3 3.11 17.55 -7.85
CA PHE A 3 2.55 18.49 -8.85
C PHE A 3 1.21 19.20 -8.51
N GLU A 4 1.09 19.73 -7.30
CA GLU A 4 -0.11 20.41 -6.82
C GLU A 4 -0.20 21.77 -7.54
N LYS A 5 -1.23 21.93 -8.38
CA LYS A 5 -1.48 23.16 -9.16
C LYS A 5 -2.45 24.12 -8.47
N HIS A 6 -2.89 23.78 -7.27
CA HIS A 6 -3.88 24.50 -6.49
C HIS A 6 -3.19 25.21 -5.34
N ASP A 7 -3.14 26.55 -5.39
CA ASP A 7 -2.47 27.34 -4.35
C ASP A 7 -3.25 27.33 -3.01
N ASP A 8 -4.54 26.99 -3.06
CA ASP A 8 -5.49 26.98 -1.96
C ASP A 8 -5.54 25.67 -1.18
N TYR A 9 -4.92 24.60 -1.69
CA TYR A 9 -4.87 23.31 -1.02
C TYR A 9 -3.45 22.73 -1.07
N LYS A 10 -3.00 22.24 0.09
CA LYS A 10 -1.75 21.49 0.21
C LYS A 10 -2.01 20.20 0.94
N TYR A 11 -1.79 19.07 0.28
CA TYR A 11 -1.86 17.77 0.94
C TYR A 11 -0.84 17.70 2.09
N ASN A 12 -1.34 17.49 3.31
CA ASN A 12 -0.55 17.40 4.53
C ASN A 12 -0.69 16.05 5.25
N GLY A 13 -1.38 15.10 4.63
CA GLY A 13 -1.52 13.73 5.12
C GLY A 13 -0.31 12.86 4.79
N LEU A 14 -0.43 11.56 5.06
CA LEU A 14 0.53 10.54 4.66
C LEU A 14 0.02 9.81 3.41
N ALA A 15 0.77 9.91 2.31
CA ALA A 15 0.60 9.08 1.13
C ALA A 15 1.66 7.97 1.15
N TRP A 16 1.23 6.72 1.03
CA TRP A 16 2.14 5.57 1.01
C TRP A 16 1.84 4.67 -0.18
N LEU A 17 2.79 4.61 -1.12
CA LEU A 17 2.68 3.81 -2.33
C LEU A 17 3.49 2.51 -2.21
N PHE A 18 2.81 1.39 -2.45
CA PHE A 18 3.43 0.10 -2.72
C PHE A 18 3.26 -0.23 -4.21
N LEU A 19 4.36 -0.45 -4.93
CA LEU A 19 4.34 -0.79 -6.36
C LEU A 19 5.07 -2.10 -6.62
N GLY A 20 4.33 -3.10 -7.12
CA GLY A 20 4.84 -4.42 -7.46
C GLY A 20 5.10 -4.58 -8.95
N VAL A 21 6.30 -5.03 -9.33
CA VAL A 21 6.71 -5.24 -10.73
C VAL A 21 7.60 -6.48 -10.86
N PRO A 22 7.76 -7.07 -12.07
CA PRO A 22 8.66 -8.20 -12.25
C PRO A 22 10.15 -7.83 -12.13
N THR A 23 10.59 -6.74 -12.76
CA THR A 23 12.00 -6.32 -12.82
C THR A 23 12.17 -4.82 -12.60
N SER A 24 13.36 -4.36 -12.24
CA SER A 24 13.64 -2.94 -12.01
C SER A 24 13.37 -2.06 -13.24
N ASP A 25 13.61 -2.59 -14.44
CA ASP A 25 13.33 -1.89 -15.71
C ASP A 25 11.83 -1.70 -15.99
N THR A 26 10.97 -2.42 -15.26
CA THR A 26 9.51 -2.31 -15.37
C THR A 26 8.89 -1.42 -14.29
N LEU A 27 9.72 -0.72 -13.50
CA LEU A 27 9.26 0.29 -12.55
C LEU A 27 8.72 1.52 -13.28
N LEU A 28 7.41 1.55 -13.47
CA LEU A 28 6.71 2.66 -14.12
C LEU A 28 6.88 3.94 -13.29
N TYR A 29 7.24 5.04 -13.96
CA TYR A 29 7.38 6.39 -13.37
C TYR A 29 8.38 6.46 -12.20
N LYS A 30 9.41 5.60 -12.20
CA LYS A 30 10.37 5.51 -11.10
C LYS A 30 10.98 6.86 -10.75
N GLU A 31 11.48 7.60 -11.73
CA GLU A 31 12.15 8.88 -11.52
C GLU A 31 11.20 9.92 -10.90
N GLU A 32 9.96 9.99 -11.38
CA GLU A 32 8.95 10.89 -10.85
C GLU A 32 8.57 10.54 -9.40
N LEU A 33 8.37 9.25 -9.10
CA LEU A 33 8.03 8.77 -7.77
C LEU A 33 9.18 9.01 -6.78
N GLU A 34 10.43 8.73 -7.17
CA GLU A 34 11.61 9.02 -6.34
C GLU A 34 11.78 10.52 -6.10
N LYS A 35 11.53 11.34 -7.12
CA LYS A 35 11.52 12.81 -6.98
C LYS A 35 10.43 13.28 -6.02
N MET A 36 9.23 12.70 -6.07
CA MET A 36 8.16 13.01 -5.11
C MET A 36 8.58 12.71 -3.67
N LYS A 37 9.23 11.56 -3.45
CA LYS A 37 9.76 11.17 -2.13
C LYS A 37 10.83 12.15 -1.63
N ALA A 38 11.75 12.55 -2.51
CA ALA A 38 12.77 13.53 -2.16
C ALA A 38 12.19 14.92 -1.83
N MET A 39 11.08 15.31 -2.46
CA MET A 39 10.43 16.60 -2.22
C MET A 39 9.53 16.63 -0.97
N ALA A 40 9.01 15.48 -0.54
CA ALA A 40 8.07 15.37 0.58
C ALA A 40 8.38 14.13 1.45
N PRO A 41 9.58 14.04 2.06
CA PRO A 41 10.04 12.83 2.74
C PRO A 41 9.18 12.43 3.95
N ASP A 42 8.51 13.39 4.59
CA ASP A 42 7.67 13.15 5.77
C ASP A 42 6.22 12.76 5.40
N ASN A 43 5.77 13.11 4.19
CA ASN A 43 4.39 12.93 3.73
C ASN A 43 4.24 11.85 2.65
N PHE A 44 5.33 11.48 1.97
CA PHE A 44 5.29 10.47 0.90
C PHE A 44 6.28 9.33 1.14
N ARG A 45 5.73 8.14 1.34
CA ARG A 45 6.46 6.89 1.41
C ARG A 45 6.27 6.09 0.14
N LEU A 46 7.34 5.42 -0.27
CA LEU A 46 7.42 4.68 -1.52
C LEU A 46 8.21 3.41 -1.28
N ASP A 47 7.56 2.28 -1.57
CA ASP A 47 8.09 0.94 -1.43
C ASP A 47 7.89 0.14 -2.72
N PHE A 48 9.00 -0.30 -3.30
CA PHE A 48 9.00 -1.14 -4.49
C PHE A 48 9.09 -2.62 -4.11
N ALA A 49 8.33 -3.45 -4.81
CA ALA A 49 8.37 -4.91 -4.70
C ALA A 49 8.75 -5.53 -6.06
N VAL A 50 10.04 -5.85 -6.23
CA VAL A 50 10.59 -6.34 -7.52
C VAL A 50 10.75 -7.86 -7.49
N SER A 51 9.71 -8.56 -7.94
CA SER A 51 9.53 -10.00 -7.66
C SER A 51 10.59 -10.95 -8.26
N ARG A 52 11.34 -10.55 -9.28
CA ARG A 52 12.42 -11.37 -9.88
C ARG A 52 13.82 -11.04 -9.37
N GLU A 53 13.97 -9.96 -8.62
CA GLU A 53 15.28 -9.41 -8.21
C GLU A 53 15.42 -9.29 -6.70
N GLN A 54 14.30 -9.25 -5.97
CA GLN A 54 14.26 -9.11 -4.52
C GLN A 54 13.61 -10.35 -3.89
N THR A 55 14.11 -10.71 -2.73
CA THR A 55 13.53 -11.74 -1.86
C THR A 55 13.40 -11.22 -0.43
N ASN A 56 12.43 -11.75 0.32
CA ASN A 56 12.35 -11.49 1.75
C ASN A 56 13.38 -12.33 2.53
N ALA A 57 13.38 -12.21 3.87
CA ALA A 57 14.27 -12.97 4.74
C ALA A 57 14.09 -14.51 4.65
N ALA A 58 12.92 -14.99 4.20
CA ALA A 58 12.63 -16.40 3.98
C ALA A 58 13.01 -16.89 2.57
N GLY A 59 13.58 -16.03 1.72
CA GLY A 59 13.94 -16.35 0.33
C GLY A 59 12.74 -16.37 -0.63
N GLU A 60 11.58 -15.89 -0.21
CA GLU A 60 10.38 -15.80 -1.05
C GLU A 60 10.47 -14.58 -1.97
N LYS A 61 9.88 -14.69 -3.17
CA LYS A 61 9.83 -13.58 -4.12
C LYS A 61 9.13 -12.37 -3.52
N MET A 62 9.69 -11.18 -3.79
CA MET A 62 9.15 -9.92 -3.30
C MET A 62 7.94 -9.46 -4.15
N TYR A 63 6.77 -10.03 -3.90
CA TYR A 63 5.49 -9.49 -4.37
C TYR A 63 5.01 -8.37 -3.44
N ILE A 64 3.95 -7.66 -3.84
CA ILE A 64 3.42 -6.52 -3.08
C ILE A 64 3.02 -6.92 -1.66
N GLN A 65 2.33 -8.05 -1.48
CA GLN A 65 1.96 -8.56 -0.15
C GLN A 65 3.18 -8.94 0.68
N THR A 66 4.25 -9.43 0.04
CA THR A 66 5.51 -9.77 0.72
C THR A 66 6.19 -8.51 1.26
N ARG A 67 6.21 -7.43 0.46
CA ARG A 67 6.73 -6.12 0.90
C ARG A 67 5.86 -5.51 2.00
N MET A 68 4.53 -5.54 1.83
CA MET A 68 3.60 -5.04 2.84
C MET A 68 3.72 -5.79 4.16
N ALA A 69 4.04 -7.09 4.14
CA ALA A 69 4.25 -7.89 5.35
C ALA A 69 5.40 -7.38 6.23
N GLU A 70 6.40 -6.70 5.65
CA GLU A 70 7.48 -6.05 6.40
C GLU A 70 6.98 -4.86 7.24
N TYR A 71 5.85 -4.27 6.84
CA TYR A 71 5.24 -3.10 7.47
C TYR A 71 3.87 -3.39 8.10
N LYS A 72 3.51 -4.67 8.23
CA LYS A 72 2.14 -5.09 8.55
C LYS A 72 1.57 -4.44 9.81
N GLU A 73 2.36 -4.33 10.88
CA GLU A 73 1.91 -3.71 12.13
C GLU A 73 1.60 -2.21 11.94
N GLU A 74 2.45 -1.49 11.21
CA GLU A 74 2.23 -0.08 10.91
C GLU A 74 1.02 0.13 9.98
N LEU A 75 0.87 -0.72 8.96
CA LEU A 75 -0.29 -0.69 8.07
C LEU A 75 -1.59 -0.95 8.83
N TRP A 76 -1.58 -1.88 9.78
CA TRP A 76 -2.74 -2.16 10.63
C TRP A 76 -3.12 -0.97 11.52
N GLU A 77 -2.13 -0.33 12.16
CA GLU A 77 -2.38 0.87 12.97
C GLU A 77 -2.90 2.05 12.14
N LEU A 78 -2.43 2.21 10.89
CA LEU A 78 -2.99 3.19 9.98
C LEU A 78 -4.44 2.85 9.63
N LEU A 79 -4.71 1.60 9.29
CA LEU A 79 -6.05 1.15 8.87
C LEU A 79 -7.12 1.29 9.95
N LYS A 80 -6.74 1.36 11.23
CA LYS A 80 -7.64 1.64 12.35
C LYS A 80 -8.04 3.12 12.46
N LYS A 81 -7.41 4.03 11.72
CA LYS A 81 -7.74 5.47 11.76
C LYS A 81 -8.84 5.80 10.77
N ASP A 82 -9.82 6.58 11.21
CA ASP A 82 -10.97 7.00 10.39
C ASP A 82 -10.59 7.85 9.16
N ASN A 83 -9.39 8.40 9.12
CA ASN A 83 -8.88 9.21 8.01
C ASN A 83 -7.94 8.44 7.06
N THR A 84 -7.90 7.11 7.15
CA THR A 84 -7.07 6.27 6.28
C THR A 84 -7.90 5.66 5.17
N TYR A 85 -7.42 5.83 3.94
CA TYR A 85 -8.08 5.35 2.73
C TYR A 85 -7.11 4.46 1.95
N VAL A 86 -7.57 3.25 1.61
CA VAL A 86 -6.83 2.26 0.84
C VAL A 86 -7.37 2.23 -0.58
N TYR A 87 -6.45 2.26 -1.53
CA TYR A 87 -6.72 2.08 -2.95
C TYR A 87 -5.89 0.91 -3.47
N MET A 88 -6.55 -0.01 -4.16
CA MET A 88 -5.92 -1.19 -4.75
C MET A 88 -6.26 -1.26 -6.23
N CYS A 89 -5.25 -1.25 -7.09
CA CYS A 89 -5.41 -1.31 -8.54
C CYS A 89 -4.39 -2.26 -9.17
N GLY A 90 -4.84 -3.07 -10.13
CA GLY A 90 -3.97 -3.99 -10.86
C GLY A 90 -4.63 -5.31 -11.25
N LEU A 91 -3.86 -6.39 -11.24
CA LEU A 91 -4.33 -7.73 -11.63
C LEU A 91 -5.23 -8.34 -10.56
N LYS A 92 -6.34 -8.98 -10.95
CA LYS A 92 -7.29 -9.68 -10.05
C LYS A 92 -6.66 -10.56 -8.96
N GLY A 93 -5.51 -11.17 -9.22
CA GLY A 93 -4.84 -12.05 -8.27
C GLY A 93 -4.23 -11.35 -7.04
N MET A 94 -4.11 -10.02 -7.03
CA MET A 94 -3.41 -9.31 -5.95
C MET A 94 -4.19 -9.21 -4.64
N GLU A 95 -5.53 -9.21 -4.69
CA GLU A 95 -6.38 -8.99 -3.51
C GLU A 95 -6.20 -10.10 -2.46
N LYS A 96 -6.10 -11.36 -2.90
CA LYS A 96 -5.96 -12.51 -2.00
C LYS A 96 -4.72 -12.40 -1.11
N GLY A 97 -3.57 -12.03 -1.68
CA GLY A 97 -2.32 -11.92 -0.92
C GLY A 97 -2.38 -10.83 0.16
N ILE A 98 -3.14 -9.75 -0.10
CA ILE A 98 -3.33 -8.65 0.86
C ILE A 98 -4.34 -9.04 1.94
N ASP A 99 -5.39 -9.78 1.61
CA ASP A 99 -6.31 -10.32 2.61
C ASP A 99 -5.59 -11.29 3.56
N ASP A 100 -4.76 -12.19 3.03
CA ASP A 100 -4.04 -13.19 3.82
C ASP A 100 -3.14 -12.53 4.90
N ILE A 101 -2.48 -11.39 4.60
CA ILE A 101 -1.67 -10.67 5.61
C ILE A 101 -2.51 -9.91 6.65
N MET A 102 -3.72 -9.47 6.30
CA MET A 102 -4.56 -8.65 7.18
C MET A 102 -5.40 -9.50 8.15
N VAL A 103 -5.77 -10.72 7.76
CA VAL A 103 -6.51 -11.67 8.62
C VAL A 103 -5.75 -11.91 9.93
N ASP A 104 -4.45 -12.22 9.84
CA ASP A 104 -3.62 -12.50 11.01
C ASP A 104 -3.47 -11.29 11.94
N LEU A 105 -3.48 -10.07 11.40
CA LEU A 105 -3.38 -8.83 12.17
C LEU A 105 -4.69 -8.50 12.87
N ALA A 106 -5.80 -8.55 12.15
CA ALA A 106 -7.12 -8.31 12.70
C ALA A 106 -7.43 -9.30 13.83
N ALA A 107 -7.08 -10.58 13.64
CA ALA A 107 -7.30 -11.63 14.65
C ALA A 107 -6.56 -11.36 15.97
N LYS A 108 -5.38 -10.73 15.95
CA LYS A 108 -4.63 -10.35 17.17
C LYS A 108 -5.39 -9.33 18.01
N ASP A 109 -6.14 -8.43 17.37
CA ASP A 109 -6.98 -7.43 18.01
C ASP A 109 -8.41 -7.94 18.28
N GLY A 110 -8.68 -9.24 18.04
CA GLY A 110 -10.01 -9.84 18.18
C GLY A 110 -11.02 -9.36 17.14
N ILE A 111 -10.54 -8.83 16.01
CA ILE A 111 -11.36 -8.30 14.91
C ILE A 111 -11.47 -9.34 13.80
N ASP A 112 -12.68 -9.58 13.29
CA ASP A 112 -12.88 -10.35 12.07
C ASP A 112 -12.57 -9.47 10.85
N TRP A 113 -11.52 -9.83 10.10
CA TRP A 113 -11.06 -9.06 8.94
C TRP A 113 -12.15 -8.91 7.87
N ILE A 114 -12.96 -9.95 7.64
CA ILE A 114 -13.95 -9.94 6.56
C ILE A 114 -15.07 -8.94 6.88
N GLU A 115 -15.56 -8.92 8.12
CA GLU A 115 -16.52 -7.91 8.57
C GLU A 115 -15.91 -6.51 8.64
N TYR A 116 -14.66 -6.37 9.11
CA TYR A 116 -13.99 -5.07 9.15
C TYR A 116 -13.78 -4.49 7.75
N LYS A 117 -13.31 -5.30 6.79
CA LYS A 117 -13.18 -4.92 5.38
C LYS A 117 -14.53 -4.51 4.77
N LYS A 118 -15.63 -5.17 5.13
CA LYS A 118 -16.98 -4.74 4.71
C LYS A 118 -17.34 -3.36 5.26
N GLN A 119 -16.96 -3.05 6.50
CA GLN A 119 -17.18 -1.73 7.10
C GLN A 119 -16.35 -0.67 6.38
N LEU A 120 -15.06 -0.93 6.14
CA LEU A 120 -14.18 -0.02 5.39
C LEU A 120 -14.71 0.24 3.96
N LYS A 121 -15.20 -0.80 3.27
CA LYS A 121 -15.83 -0.65 1.96
C LYS A 121 -17.08 0.24 2.02
N LYS A 122 -17.93 0.07 3.04
CA LYS A 122 -19.13 0.93 3.24
C LYS A 122 -18.75 2.38 3.59
N GLY A 123 -17.64 2.59 4.29
CA GLY A 123 -17.09 3.90 4.62
C GLY A 123 -16.24 4.53 3.52
N GLU A 124 -16.19 3.94 2.32
CA GLU A 124 -15.37 4.40 1.19
C GLU A 124 -13.85 4.44 1.47
N GLN A 125 -13.40 3.75 2.52
CA GLN A 125 -12.00 3.65 2.94
C GLN A 125 -11.27 2.46 2.32
N TRP A 126 -11.99 1.56 1.63
CA TRP A 126 -11.40 0.42 0.94
C TRP A 126 -11.90 0.33 -0.50
N ASN A 127 -11.08 0.82 -1.44
CA ASN A 127 -11.45 1.01 -2.84
C ASN A 127 -10.61 0.06 -3.72
N VAL A 128 -11.27 -0.81 -4.49
CA VAL A 128 -10.60 -1.85 -5.29
C VAL A 128 -11.04 -1.77 -6.74
N GLU A 129 -10.08 -1.67 -7.64
CA GLU A 129 -10.26 -1.69 -9.09
C GLU A 129 -9.27 -2.67 -9.73
N VAL A 130 -9.67 -3.94 -9.84
CA VAL A 130 -8.82 -5.00 -10.40
C VAL A 130 -9.43 -5.62 -11.66
N TYR A 131 -8.58 -5.95 -12.63
CA TYR A 131 -8.99 -6.46 -13.95
C TYR A 131 -8.34 -7.79 -14.33
#